data_AF-A0A953IX66-F1
#
_entry.id   AF-A0A953IX66-F1
#
_cell.length_a   1.000
_cell.length_b   1.000
_cell.length_c   1.000
_cell.angle_alpha   90.00
_cell.angle_beta   90.00
_cell.angle_gamma   90.00
#
_symmetry.space_group_name_H-M   'P 1'
#
loop_
_entity.id
_entity.type
_entity.pdbx_description
1 polymer ?
#
loop_
_entity_poly.entity_id
_entity_poly.type
_entity_poly.pdbx_seq_one_letter_code
_entity_poly.pdbx_strand_id
1 'polypeptide(L)' 'ISFVVPCHRVVGKSGELTGYHWGITRKRAMLGWEAGRVA' A
#
# COMPACT_ATOMS: atom_id res chain seq x y z
N ILE A 1 6.40 12.11 -0.11
CA ILE A 1 7.23 11.13 -0.85
C ILE A 1 6.59 9.74 -0.97
N SER A 2 6.10 9.12 0.12
CA SER A 2 5.63 7.71 0.13
C SER A 2 4.40 7.38 -0.72
N PHE A 3 3.72 8.38 -1.30
CA PHE A 3 2.69 8.18 -2.32
C PHE A 3 3.27 8.26 -3.74
N VAL A 4 4.24 9.15 -3.98
CA VAL A 4 4.92 9.33 -5.27
C VAL A 4 5.87 8.16 -5.56
N VAL A 5 6.70 7.80 -4.57
CA VAL A 5 7.42 6.53 -4.59
C VAL A 5 6.44 5.47 -4.08
N PRO A 6 6.04 4.48 -4.90
CA PRO A 6 4.91 3.60 -4.60
C PRO A 6 5.31 2.46 -3.64
N CYS A 7 5.97 2.78 -2.53
CA CYS A 7 6.42 1.77 -1.56
C CYS A 7 5.26 1.05 -0.85
N HIS A 8 4.05 1.62 -0.86
CA HIS A 8 2.83 0.94 -0.42
C HIS A 8 2.40 -0.21 -1.35
N ARG A 9 2.90 -0.29 -2.59
CA ARG A 9 2.62 -1.39 -3.53
C ARG A 9 3.51 -2.62 -3.36
N VAL A 10 4.59 -2.52 -2.60
CA VAL A 10 5.47 -3.66 -2.32
C VAL A 10 4.81 -4.57 -1.29
N VAL A 11 4.66 -5.86 -1.59
CA VAL A 11 4.04 -6.86 -0.71
C VAL A 11 5.03 -7.97 -0.35
N GLY A 12 4.78 -8.68 0.75
CA GLY A 12 5.58 -9.84 1.13
C GLY A 12 5.43 -10.98 0.11
N LYS A 13 6.37 -11.92 0.10
CA LYS A 13 6.33 -13.11 -0.79
C LYS A 13 5.04 -13.93 -0.59
N SER A 14 4.47 -13.93 0.61
CA SER A 14 3.19 -14.57 0.95
C SER A 14 1.96 -13.80 0.45
N GLY A 15 2.13 -12.58 -0.06
CA GLY A 15 1.04 -11.65 -0.37
C GLY A 15 0.59 -10.79 0.81
N GLU A 16 1.17 -10.99 2.00
CA GLU A 16 0.82 -10.20 3.19
C GLU A 16 1.35 -8.76 3.12
N LEU A 17 0.59 -7.84 3.72
CA LEU A 17 1.03 -6.47 3.93
C LEU A 17 2.04 -6.44 5.08
N THR A 18 3.30 -6.29 4.73
CA THR A 18 4.41 -6.09 5.67
C THR A 18 4.94 -4.66 5.55
N GLY A 19 5.72 -4.22 6.54
CA GLY A 19 6.60 -3.05 6.49
C GLY A 19 6.05 -1.78 5.80
N TYR A 20 5.72 -0.76 6.59
CA TYR A 20 5.45 0.56 6.05
C TYR A 20 5.76 1.64 7.08
N HIS A 21 6.52 2.67 6.68
CA HIS A 21 6.96 3.73 7.60
C HIS A 21 5.78 4.40 8.33
N TRP A 22 4.63 4.54 7.67
CA TRP A 22 3.42 5.14 8.24
C TRP A 22 2.39 4.12 8.76
N GLY A 23 2.78 2.86 8.92
CA GLY A 23 1.94 1.78 9.44
C GLY A 23 1.04 1.08 8.41
N ILE A 24 0.70 -0.17 8.69
CA ILE A 24 -0.03 -1.05 7.75
C ILE A 24 -1.43 -0.51 7.41
N THR A 25 -2.11 0.13 8.35
CA THR A 25 -3.44 0.73 8.12
C THR A 25 -3.40 1.74 6.97
N ARG A 26 -2.39 2.62 6.94
CA ARG A 26 -2.24 3.60 5.86
C ARG A 26 -1.91 2.92 4.53
N LYS A 27 -1.01 1.93 4.53
CA LYS A 27 -0.67 1.13 3.34
C LYS A 27 -1.91 0.47 2.73
N ARG A 28 -2.74 -0.16 3.56
CA ARG A 28 -4.01 -0.79 3.14
C ARG A 28 -5.00 0.23 2.58
N ALA A 29 -5.17 1.38 3.23
CA ALA A 29 -6.08 2.43 2.76
C ALA A 29 -5.66 2.97 1.39
N MET A 30 -4.36 3.18 1.16
CA MET A 30 -3.83 3.64 -0.13
C MET A 30 -4.10 2.63 -1.25
N LEU A 31 -3.83 1.35 -1.00
CA LEU A 31 -4.13 0.27 -1.96
C LEU A 31 -5.63 0.18 -2.27
N GLY A 32 -6.48 0.29 -1.24
CA GLY A 32 -7.94 0.27 -1.41
C GLY A 32 -8.45 1.47 -2.23
N TRP A 33 -7.90 2.67 -2.01
CA TRP A 33 -8.23 3.85 -2.79
C TRP A 33 -7.78 3.72 -4.25
N GLU A 34 -6.58 3.19 -4.52
CA GLU A 34 -6.12 2.91 -5.88
C GLU A 34 -7.04 1.91 -6.59
N ALA A 35 -7.42 0.81 -5.92
CA ALA A 35 -8.34 -0.19 -6.46
C ALA A 35 -9.72 0.40 -6.77
N GLY A 36 -10.25 1.28 -5.90
CA GLY A 36 -11.53 1.94 -6.11
C GLY A 36 -11.55 2.98 -7.24
N ARG A 37 -10.38 3.48 -7.67
CA ARG A 37 -10.26 4.44 -8.79
C ARG A 37 -10.23 3.78 -10.16
N VAL A 38 -10.09 2.46 -10.24
CA VAL A 38 -10.12 1.70 -11.50
C VAL A 38 -11.56 1.30 -11.88
N ALA A 39 -12.55 1.72 -11.08
CA ALA A 39 -13.98 1.61 -11.40
C ALA A 39 -14.44 2.67 -12.40
#